data_AF-A0A368X571-F1
#
_entry.id   AF-A0A368X571-F1
#
_cell.length_a   1.000
_cell.length_b   1.000
_cell.length_c   1.000
_cell.angle_alpha   90.00
_cell.angle_beta   90.00
_cell.angle_gamma   90.00
#
_symmetry.space_group_name_H-M   'P 1'
#
loop_
_entity.id
_entity.type
_entity.pdbx_description
1 polymer ?
#
loop_
_entity_poly.entity_id
_entity_poly.type
_entity_poly.pdbx_seq_one_letter_code
_entity_poly.pdbx_strand_id
1 'polypeptide(L)' 'MKFVYFNDTGRTITIHPASFIHGCTSKNKEPIAHLEERVFYLPEGTYPFVKMWDYGEERGLQILISPTRDDC' A
#
# COMPACT_ATOMS: atom_id res chain seq x y z
N MET A 1 13.06 -4.85 2.26
CA MET A 1 12.14 -5.38 3.30
C MET A 1 10.86 -5.92 2.67
N LYS A 2 10.24 -6.98 3.21
CA LYS A 2 8.92 -7.48 2.77
C LYS A 2 7.85 -6.93 3.72
N PHE A 3 6.82 -6.30 3.18
CA PHE A 3 5.63 -5.85 3.91
C PHE A 3 4.41 -6.58 3.36
N VAL A 4 3.57 -7.16 4.24
CA VAL A 4 2.33 -7.83 3.86
C VAL A 4 1.17 -7.00 4.39
N TYR A 5 0.29 -6.60 3.49
CA TYR A 5 -0.96 -5.92 3.83
C TYR A 5 -2.12 -6.90 3.65
N PHE A 6 -2.97 -7.03 4.66
CA PHE A 6 -4.21 -7.81 4.59
C PHE A 6 -5.40 -6.87 4.60
N ASN A 7 -6.31 -7.00 3.63
CA ASN A 7 -7.47 -6.14 3.52
C ASN A 7 -8.68 -6.67 4.30
N ASP A 8 -8.83 -6.24 5.55
CA ASP A 8 -9.98 -6.55 6.40
C ASP A 8 -11.08 -5.46 6.38
N THR A 9 -10.97 -4.46 5.51
CA THR A 9 -11.85 -3.27 5.53
C THR A 9 -13.29 -3.51 5.04
N GLY A 10 -13.60 -4.69 4.53
CA GLY A 10 -14.88 -5.00 3.89
C GLY A 10 -15.08 -4.36 2.51
N ARG A 11 -14.09 -3.62 1.99
CA ARG A 11 -14.16 -2.90 0.70
C ARG A 11 -12.94 -3.23 -0.15
N THR A 12 -13.05 -3.02 -1.46
CA THR A 12 -11.87 -3.05 -2.35
C THR A 12 -11.02 -1.80 -2.16
N ILE A 13 -9.70 -1.95 -2.08
CA ILE A 13 -8.75 -0.85 -1.87
C ILE A 13 -7.91 -0.63 -3.12
N THR A 14 -7.85 0.61 -3.61
CA THR A 14 -6.94 0.97 -4.70
C THR A 14 -5.55 1.33 -4.17
N ILE A 15 -4.49 1.08 -4.95
CA ILE A 15 -3.12 1.44 -4.56
C ILE A 15 -2.79 2.80 -5.15
N HIS A 16 -2.43 3.77 -4.31
CA HIS A 16 -2.00 5.09 -4.75
C HIS A 16 -0.73 4.97 -5.61
N PRO A 17 -0.68 5.56 -6.83
CA PRO A 17 0.45 5.41 -7.76
C PRO A 17 1.80 5.82 -7.17
N ALA A 18 1.81 6.82 -6.28
CA ALA A 18 3.01 7.27 -5.58
C ALA A 18 3.72 6.16 -4.79
N SER A 19 3.02 5.08 -4.39
CA SER A 19 3.67 3.93 -3.77
C SER A 19 4.81 3.39 -4.65
N PHE A 20 4.55 3.28 -5.95
CA PHE A 20 5.52 2.78 -6.91
C PHE A 20 6.58 3.83 -7.29
N ILE A 21 6.21 5.10 -7.32
CA ILE A 21 7.14 6.21 -7.59
C ILE A 21 8.17 6.33 -6.47
N HIS A 22 7.78 6.09 -5.22
CA HIS A 22 8.67 6.15 -4.07
C HIS A 22 9.61 4.93 -3.96
N GLY A 23 9.53 3.97 -4.89
CA GLY A 23 10.41 2.80 -4.93
C GLY A 23 9.84 1.55 -4.24
N CYS A 24 8.57 1.56 -3.83
CA CYS A 24 7.89 0.32 -3.45
C CYS A 24 7.57 -0.49 -4.72
N THR A 25 7.65 -1.81 -4.63
CA THR A 25 7.23 -2.71 -5.72
C THR A 25 6.24 -3.76 -5.21
N SER A 26 5.43 -4.31 -6.11
CA SER A 26 4.49 -5.40 -5.82
C SER A 26 4.36 -6.28 -7.06
N LYS A 27 4.10 -7.57 -6.87
CA LYS A 27 3.84 -8.51 -7.97
C LYS A 27 2.54 -8.18 -8.71
N ASN A 28 1.53 -7.69 -7.97
CA ASN A 28 0.25 -7.27 -8.51
C ASN A 28 -0.02 -5.79 -8.16
N LYS A 29 -0.45 -4.99 -9.14
CA LYS A 29 -0.80 -3.57 -9.00
C LYS A 29 -2.31 -3.32 -9.06
N GLU A 30 -3.12 -4.35 -9.25
CA GLU A 30 -4.57 -4.28 -9.21
C GLU A 30 -5.06 -3.82 -7.82
N PRO A 31 -6.29 -3.31 -7.70
CA PRO A 31 -6.91 -3.11 -6.40
C PRO A 31 -6.86 -4.39 -5.53
N ILE A 32 -6.85 -4.21 -4.21
CA ILE A 32 -6.78 -5.30 -3.23
C ILE A 32 -8.22 -5.61 -2.80
N ALA A 33 -8.71 -6.80 -3.12
CA ALA A 33 -10.05 -7.25 -2.74
C ALA A 33 -10.18 -7.46 -1.23
N HIS A 34 -11.41 -7.50 -0.71
CA HIS A 34 -11.63 -7.86 0.69
C HIS A 34 -11.11 -9.28 0.97
N LEU A 35 -10.41 -9.44 2.09
CA LEU A 35 -9.71 -10.66 2.53
C LEU A 35 -8.56 -11.09 1.63
N GLU A 36 -8.06 -10.20 0.76
CA GLU A 36 -6.85 -10.43 -0.02
C GLU A 36 -5.61 -9.96 0.76
N GLU A 37 -4.54 -10.75 0.67
CA GLU A 37 -3.20 -10.32 1.04
C GLU A 37 -2.46 -9.72 -0.16
N ARG A 38 -1.80 -8.58 0.06
CA ARG A 38 -0.89 -7.99 -0.91
C ARG A 38 0.51 -7.85 -0.34
N VAL A 39 1.48 -8.37 -1.08
CA VAL A 39 2.90 -8.28 -0.72
C VAL A 39 3.53 -7.08 -1.43
N PHE A 40 4.15 -6.22 -0.63
CA PHE A 40 4.94 -5.09 -1.06
C PHE A 40 6.41 -5.31 -0.71
N TYR A 41 7.30 -5.01 -1.65
CA TYR A 41 8.74 -5.08 -1.47
C TYR A 41 9.30 -3.66 -1.46
N LEU A 42 9.94 -3.32 -0.35
CA LEU A 42 10.58 -2.04 -0.12
C LEU A 42 12.10 -2.16 -0.26
N PRO A 43 12.80 -1.07 -0.63
CA PRO A 43 14.25 -1.02 -0.64
C PRO A 43 14.87 -1.46 0.70
N GLU A 44 16.11 -1.92 0.65
CA GLU A 44 16.87 -2.26 1.86
C GLU A 44 17.12 -1.03 2.73
N GLY A 45 17.16 -1.22 4.06
CA GLY A 45 17.34 -0.14 5.02
C GLY A 45 16.18 0.85 5.10
N THR A 46 14.97 0.45 4.69
CA THR A 46 13.75 1.24 4.81
C THR A 46 12.66 0.46 5.54
N TYR A 47 11.71 1.16 6.14
CA TYR A 47 10.49 0.60 6.73
C TYR A 47 9.24 1.16 6.03
N PRO A 48 8.09 0.47 6.12
CA PRO A 48 6.86 0.92 5.48
C PRO A 48 6.19 2.04 6.27
N PHE A 49 6.09 3.22 5.67
CA PHE A 49 5.10 4.21 6.06
C PHE A 49 3.81 3.96 5.27
N VAL A 50 2.71 3.74 5.99
CA VAL A 50 1.42 3.37 5.39
C VAL A 50 0.41 4.45 5.70
N LYS A 51 -0.30 4.92 4.67
CA LYS A 51 -1.40 5.88 4.81
C LYS A 51 -2.59 5.42 3.97
N MET A 52 -3.77 5.51 4.56
CA MET A 52 -5.03 5.19 3.89
C MET A 52 -5.94 6.42 3.91
N TRP A 53 -6.69 6.61 2.82
CA TRP A 53 -7.75 7.61 2.73
C TRP A 53 -9.06 6.93 2.36
N ASP A 54 -10.15 7.45 2.91
CA ASP A 54 -11.51 7.14 2.46
C ASP A 54 -12.07 8.35 1.72
N TYR A 55 -12.29 8.19 0.41
CA TYR A 55 -12.88 9.23 -0.42
C TYR A 55 -14.40 9.04 -0.59
N GLY A 56 -15.04 8.19 0.23
CA GLY A 56 -16.46 7.91 0.17
C GLY A 56 -16.85 6.91 -0.91
N GLU A 57 -18.12 6.89 -1.28
CA GLU A 57 -18.69 5.90 -2.22
C GLU A 57 -18.17 6.05 -3.65
N GLU A 58 -17.96 7.29 -4.12
CA GLU A 58 -17.59 7.56 -5.52
C GLU A 58 -16.16 7.13 -5.87
N ARG A 59 -15.23 7.24 -4.91
CA ARG A 59 -13.78 7.06 -5.16
C ARG A 59 -13.16 5.95 -4.33
N GLY A 60 -13.84 5.46 -3.30
CA GLY A 60 -13.42 4.29 -2.54
C GLY A 60 -12.26 4.54 -1.58
N LEU A 61 -11.74 3.43 -1.05
CA LEU A 61 -10.53 3.41 -0.23
C LEU A 61 -9.30 3.41 -1.11
N GLN A 62 -8.28 4.14 -0.66
CA GLN A 62 -6.97 4.16 -1.32
C GLN A 62 -5.85 4.07 -0.31
N ILE A 63 -4.86 3.21 -0.58
CA ILE A 63 -3.68 3.00 0.26
C ILE A 63 -2.41 3.51 -0.43
N LEU A 64 -1.58 4.25 0.30
CA LEU A 64 -0.20 4.59 -0.03
C LEU A 64 0.74 3.81 0.87
N ILE A 65 1.74 3.18 0.26
CA ILE A 65 2.86 2.58 0.97
C ILE A 65 4.12 3.26 0.46
N SER A 66 4.80 3.98 1.34
CA SER A 66 6.04 4.67 1.05
C SER A 66 7.18 4.02 1.84
N PRO A 67 8.33 3.71 1.22
CA PRO A 67 9.53 3.44 1.99
C PRO A 67 9.97 4.72 2.70
N THR A 68 10.30 4.58 3.97
CA THR A 68 10.80 5.66 4.83
C THR A 68 12.04 5.17 5.58
N ARG A 69 12.88 6.11 5.99
CA ARG A 69 14.06 5.87 6.83
C ARG A 69 13.86 6.68 8.11
N ASP A 70 14.47 6.23 9.20
CA ASP A 70 14.57 7.09 10.37
C ASP A 70 15.43 8.28 9.92
N ASP A 71 14.88 9.48 9.97
CA ASP A 71 15.64 10.69 9.72
C ASP A 71 16.74 10.77 10.79
N CYS A 72 18.02 10.74 10.38
CA CYS A 72 19.15 10.96 11.28
C CYS A 72 19.22 12.41 11.76
#